data_AF-A0A8H7QSZ9-F1
#
_entry.id   AF-A0A8H7QSZ9-F1
#
_cell.length_a   1.000
_cell.length_b   1.000
_cell.length_c   1.000
_cell.angle_alpha   90.00
_cell.angle_beta   90.00
_cell.angle_gamma   90.00
#
_symmetry.space_group_name_H-M   'P 1'
#
loop_
_entity.id
_entity.type
_entity.pdbx_description
1 polymer ?
#
loop_
_entity_poly.entity_id
_entity_poly.type
_entity_poly.pdbx_seq_one_letter_code
_entity_poly.pdbx_strand_id
1 'polypeptide(L)'
;MLYTQAILKHACSFEPLVSRAFSVSAYFNKSIPLSYLPKPEALKSEFIIGWTPEQDKVDPRTFIENTKFVDFMTSVLKKNVHKVNDSNLKAMADWQKEGWLHIGDERNPPAWGRINYPEDIIGSVELDHGKIKEGSYQPMPAHRLITNSGLFQLSEPLTKCVVEAAKKAITS
;
A
#
# COMPACT_ATOMS: atom_id res chain seq x y z
N MET A 1 15.15 33.15 -5.02
CA MET A 1 14.67 32.40 -6.19
C MET A 1 15.56 31.19 -6.58
N LEU A 2 16.40 30.62 -5.68
CA LEU A 2 17.23 29.46 -6.06
C LEU A 2 17.46 28.40 -4.96
N TYR A 3 16.87 28.51 -3.76
CA TYR A 3 17.18 27.63 -2.62
C TYR A 3 16.10 26.60 -2.26
N THR A 4 14.96 26.62 -2.96
CA THR A 4 13.83 25.69 -2.73
C THR A 4 14.07 24.32 -3.36
N GLN A 5 15.06 24.16 -4.24
CA GLN A 5 15.36 22.89 -4.91
C GLN A 5 16.29 21.96 -4.12
N ALA A 6 16.91 22.41 -3.02
CA ALA A 6 17.93 21.63 -2.32
C ALA A 6 17.43 20.85 -1.08
N ILE A 7 16.27 21.21 -0.50
CA ILE A 7 15.81 20.66 0.79
C ILE A 7 14.95 19.39 0.63
N LEU A 8 14.58 19.04 -0.60
CA LEU A 8 13.92 17.78 -0.96
C LEU A 8 14.81 16.53 -0.86
N LYS A 9 16.07 16.66 -0.40
CA LYS A 9 17.05 15.56 -0.38
C LYS A 9 17.16 14.77 0.94
N HIS A 10 16.46 15.15 2.02
CA HIS A 10 16.66 14.51 3.32
C HIS A 10 15.37 14.11 4.06
N ALA A 11 14.24 14.11 3.36
CA ALA A 11 13.07 13.35 3.79
C ALA A 11 13.13 11.97 3.13
N CYS A 12 13.42 10.95 3.95
CA CYS A 12 13.72 9.55 3.60
C CYS A 12 15.05 9.30 2.87
N SER A 13 15.75 8.26 3.33
CA SER A 13 16.23 7.23 2.40
C SER A 13 16.41 5.89 3.13
N PHE A 14 15.42 5.01 3.07
CA PHE A 14 15.72 3.78 2.34
C PHE A 14 15.63 4.19 0.86
N GLU A 15 16.62 3.83 0.05
CA GLU A 15 16.54 4.13 -1.37
C GLU A 15 15.19 3.68 -1.95
N PRO A 16 14.64 4.44 -2.91
CA PRO A 16 13.46 4.03 -3.62
C PRO A 16 13.84 2.80 -4.44
N LEU A 17 13.39 1.61 -4.03
CA LEU A 17 12.89 0.70 -5.06
C LEU A 17 11.68 1.43 -5.64
N VAL A 18 11.96 2.09 -6.77
CA VAL A 18 11.04 2.91 -7.54
C VAL A 18 9.70 2.20 -7.66
N SER A 19 8.70 2.65 -6.91
CA SER A 19 7.31 2.79 -7.34
C SER A 19 6.44 3.13 -6.14
N ARG A 20 6.14 4.43 -6.01
CA ARG A 20 4.76 4.89 -5.78
C ARG A 20 4.12 4.53 -4.41
N ALA A 21 4.38 5.43 -3.46
CA ALA A 21 3.41 6.13 -2.60
C ALA A 21 2.88 5.50 -1.29
N PHE A 22 3.58 4.58 -0.62
CA PHE A 22 3.31 4.30 0.79
C PHE A 22 4.50 4.62 1.67
N SER A 23 4.28 5.41 2.73
CA SER A 23 5.14 5.38 3.91
C SER A 23 4.34 5.77 5.14
N VAL A 24 4.00 4.79 5.99
CA VAL A 24 3.76 5.05 7.41
C VAL A 24 4.22 3.84 8.23
N SER A 25 5.51 3.83 8.54
CA SER A 25 6.05 3.09 9.70
C SER A 25 6.66 4.14 10.63
N ALA A 26 6.19 4.23 11.87
CA ALA A 26 6.79 5.15 12.84
C ALA A 26 8.04 4.50 13.46
N TYR A 27 9.21 4.92 12.99
CA TYR A 27 10.52 4.63 13.59
C TYR A 27 11.14 5.94 14.07
N PHE A 28 11.48 6.04 15.35
CA PHE A 28 12.05 7.27 15.94
C PHE A 28 13.57 7.31 15.74
N ASN A 29 14.05 8.18 14.84
CA ASN A 29 15.45 8.54 14.71
C ASN A 29 15.69 9.93 15.34
N LYS A 30 16.76 10.06 16.13
CA LYS A 30 17.13 11.24 16.94
C LYS A 30 17.56 12.48 16.12
N SER A 31 17.52 12.41 14.79
CA SER A 31 18.15 13.37 13.87
C SER A 31 17.20 14.24 13.04
N ILE A 32 15.87 14.07 13.18
CA ILE A 32 14.87 14.95 12.56
C ILE A 32 14.41 16.00 13.58
N PRO A 33 14.43 17.32 13.26
CA PRO A 33 13.87 18.33 14.14
C PRO A 33 12.37 18.08 14.34
N LEU A 34 11.95 17.98 15.61
CA LEU A 34 10.59 17.60 16.03
C LEU A 34 9.46 18.42 15.37
N SER A 35 9.77 19.60 14.84
CA SER A 35 8.84 20.53 14.19
C SER A 35 8.35 20.11 12.80
N TYR A 36 9.04 19.20 12.11
CA TYR A 36 8.69 18.75 10.75
C TYR A 36 7.96 17.40 10.72
N LEU A 37 7.87 16.72 11.86
CA LEU A 37 7.00 15.55 11.99
C LEU A 37 5.55 16.04 12.04
N PRO A 38 4.59 15.32 11.43
CA PRO A 38 3.20 15.50 11.84
C PRO A 38 3.17 15.33 13.36
N LYS A 39 2.53 16.26 14.08
CA LYS A 39 2.46 16.20 15.55
C LYS A 39 2.00 14.79 15.94
N PRO A 40 2.59 14.15 16.97
CA PRO A 40 2.24 12.78 17.37
C PRO A 40 0.73 12.56 17.59
N GLU A 41 0.01 13.63 17.93
CA GLU A 41 -1.45 13.67 18.06
C GLU A 41 -2.22 13.45 16.74
N ALA A 42 -1.60 13.70 15.58
CA ALA A 42 -2.19 13.56 14.24
C ALA A 42 -2.01 12.17 13.61
N LEU A 43 -1.12 11.34 14.15
CA LEU A 43 -0.90 9.97 13.69
C LEU A 43 -1.93 9.04 14.34
N LYS A 44 -3.13 8.96 13.74
CA LYS A 44 -4.13 7.96 14.16
C LYS A 44 -3.55 6.55 14.01
N SER A 45 -3.85 5.70 14.99
CA SER A 45 -3.30 4.35 15.05
C SER A 45 -3.61 3.52 13.79
N GLU A 46 -4.73 3.75 13.08
CA GLU A 46 -5.05 3.03 11.84
C GLU A 46 -4.15 3.37 10.64
N PHE A 47 -3.30 4.39 10.70
CA PHE A 47 -2.40 4.70 9.58
C PHE A 47 -1.03 4.08 9.70
N ILE A 48 -0.68 3.47 10.85
CA ILE A 48 0.61 2.82 11.07
C ILE A 48 0.54 1.38 10.55
N ILE A 49 1.46 0.96 9.69
CA ILE A 49 1.45 -0.38 9.06
C ILE A 49 1.66 -1.49 10.11
N GLY A 50 2.56 -1.29 11.06
CA GLY A 50 2.87 -2.26 12.12
C GLY A 50 4.13 -1.92 12.88
N TRP A 51 4.64 -2.91 13.63
CA TRP A 51 5.71 -2.74 14.61
C TRP A 51 6.73 -3.88 14.49
N THR A 52 8.00 -3.59 14.74
CA THR A 52 9.05 -4.61 14.92
C THR A 52 9.84 -4.31 16.19
N PRO A 53 10.25 -5.31 16.97
CA PRO A 53 11.12 -5.11 18.12
C PRO A 53 12.57 -4.78 17.72
N GLU A 54 12.97 -5.07 16.49
CA GLU A 54 14.35 -4.89 15.99
C GLU A 54 14.54 -3.50 15.37
N GLN A 55 15.53 -2.74 15.86
CA GLN A 55 15.73 -1.32 15.48
C GLN A 55 16.18 -1.11 14.03
N ASP A 56 17.07 -1.96 13.53
CA ASP A 56 17.76 -1.71 12.24
C ASP A 56 17.29 -2.62 11.11
N LYS A 57 16.44 -3.59 11.42
CA LYS A 57 15.95 -4.59 10.47
C LYS A 57 14.50 -4.91 10.74
N VAL A 58 13.72 -5.06 9.67
CA VAL A 58 12.37 -5.58 9.77
C VAL A 58 12.42 -7.07 9.41
N ASP A 59 12.35 -7.94 10.42
CA ASP A 59 12.22 -9.38 10.22
C ASP A 59 10.72 -9.75 10.10
N PRO A 60 10.28 -10.39 9.01
CA PRO A 60 8.89 -10.80 8.84
C PRO A 60 8.36 -11.70 9.98
N ARG A 61 9.26 -12.41 10.68
CA ARG A 61 8.91 -13.33 11.77
C ARG A 61 8.60 -12.61 13.07
N THR A 62 9.18 -11.43 13.29
CA THR A 62 9.00 -10.63 14.51
C THR A 62 8.09 -9.42 14.27
N PHE A 63 7.73 -9.16 13.01
CA PHE A 63 6.83 -8.08 12.65
C PHE A 63 5.40 -8.35 13.13
N ILE A 64 4.84 -7.36 13.82
CA ILE A 64 3.47 -7.36 14.31
C ILE A 64 2.67 -6.42 13.42
N GLU A 65 1.78 -6.99 12.61
CA GLU A 65 0.90 -6.24 11.72
C GLU A 65 -0.14 -5.45 12.53
N ASN A 66 -0.44 -4.23 12.08
CA ASN A 66 -1.51 -3.45 12.65
C ASN A 66 -2.84 -3.75 11.93
N THR A 67 -3.71 -4.49 12.61
CA THR A 67 -5.03 -4.86 12.07
C THR A 67 -5.86 -3.65 11.67
N LYS A 68 -5.77 -2.54 12.41
CA LYS A 68 -6.51 -1.30 12.07
C LYS A 68 -6.08 -0.72 10.73
N PHE A 69 -4.80 -0.83 10.39
CA PHE A 69 -4.29 -0.40 9.09
C PHE A 69 -4.78 -1.32 7.97
N VAL A 70 -4.73 -2.64 8.20
CA VAL A 70 -5.25 -3.62 7.25
C VAL A 70 -6.74 -3.38 6.98
N ASP A 71 -7.51 -3.13 8.02
CA ASP A 71 -8.95 -2.82 7.94
C ASP A 71 -9.18 -1.51 7.18
N PHE A 72 -8.41 -0.47 7.48
CA PHE A 72 -8.47 0.80 6.77
C PHE A 72 -8.19 0.62 5.28
N MET A 73 -7.04 0.03 4.93
CA MET A 73 -6.65 -0.23 3.54
C MET A 73 -7.71 -1.04 2.80
N THR A 74 -8.16 -2.15 3.39
CA THR A 74 -9.21 -3.02 2.86
C THR A 74 -10.49 -2.25 2.61
N SER A 75 -10.92 -1.41 3.56
CA SER A 75 -12.14 -0.60 3.42
C SER A 75 -12.04 0.42 2.29
N VAL A 76 -10.86 1.02 2.10
CA VAL A 76 -10.61 1.99 1.02
C VAL A 76 -10.63 1.29 -0.33
N LEU A 77 -9.91 0.18 -0.47
CA LEU A 77 -9.89 -0.60 -1.71
C LEU A 77 -11.29 -1.09 -2.06
N LYS A 78 -12.04 -1.64 -1.09
CA LYS A 78 -13.42 -2.09 -1.31
C LYS A 78 -14.33 -1.01 -1.86
N LYS A 79 -14.18 0.23 -1.37
CA LYS A 79 -15.00 1.37 -1.81
C LYS A 79 -14.56 1.97 -3.15
N ASN A 80 -13.29 1.86 -3.52
CA ASN A 80 -12.72 2.69 -4.58
C ASN A 80 -12.07 1.92 -5.74
N VAL A 81 -11.73 0.64 -5.60
CA VAL A 81 -10.93 -0.11 -6.58
C VAL A 81 -11.50 -0.03 -8.00
N HIS A 82 -12.82 -0.12 -8.15
CA HIS A 82 -13.51 -0.03 -9.44
C HIS A 82 -13.46 1.37 -10.09
N LYS A 83 -13.16 2.42 -9.32
CA LYS A 83 -13.03 3.82 -9.77
C LYS A 83 -11.58 4.18 -10.11
N VAL A 84 -10.61 3.40 -9.65
CA VAL A 84 -9.19 3.69 -9.85
C VAL A 84 -8.79 3.51 -11.31
N ASN A 85 -8.09 4.51 -11.86
CA ASN A 85 -7.57 4.45 -13.22
C ASN A 85 -6.21 3.76 -13.28
N ASP A 86 -6.20 2.44 -13.05
CA ASP A 86 -5.02 1.60 -13.19
C ASP A 86 -4.99 0.94 -14.57
N SER A 87 -4.02 1.33 -15.40
CA SER A 87 -3.87 0.82 -16.77
C SER A 87 -3.61 -0.68 -16.82
N ASN A 88 -2.79 -1.23 -15.91
CA ASN A 88 -2.46 -2.65 -15.90
C ASN A 88 -3.67 -3.45 -15.45
N LEU A 89 -4.31 -3.04 -14.36
CA LEU A 89 -5.49 -3.73 -13.85
C LEU A 89 -6.66 -3.68 -14.84
N LYS A 90 -6.85 -2.56 -15.55
CA LYS A 90 -7.84 -2.42 -16.61
C LYS A 90 -7.52 -3.29 -17.84
N ALA A 91 -6.26 -3.37 -18.24
CA ALA A 91 -5.86 -4.23 -19.36
C ALA A 91 -6.07 -5.71 -19.01
N MET A 92 -5.76 -6.13 -17.78
CA MET A 92 -6.03 -7.48 -17.30
C MET A 92 -7.54 -7.78 -17.25
N ALA A 93 -8.32 -6.84 -16.70
CA ALA A 93 -9.78 -6.96 -16.67
C ALA A 93 -10.36 -7.08 -18.08
N ASP A 94 -9.93 -6.22 -19.00
CA ASP A 94 -10.39 -6.23 -20.39
C ASP A 94 -9.98 -7.50 -21.14
N TRP A 95 -8.81 -8.07 -20.84
CA TRP A 95 -8.38 -9.33 -21.42
C TRP A 95 -9.20 -10.53 -20.90
N GLN A 96 -9.46 -10.58 -19.58
CA GLN A 96 -10.15 -11.70 -18.95
C GLN A 96 -11.68 -11.66 -19.14
N LYS A 97 -12.27 -10.46 -19.24
CA LYS A 97 -13.71 -10.18 -19.39
C LYS A 97 -14.58 -10.53 -18.18
N GLU A 98 -14.53 -11.76 -17.69
CA GLU A 98 -15.46 -12.30 -16.68
C GLU A 98 -14.73 -13.05 -15.55
N GLY A 99 -15.42 -13.25 -14.43
CA GLY A 99 -14.93 -14.05 -13.30
C GLY A 99 -14.11 -13.24 -12.29
N TRP A 100 -13.20 -13.89 -11.57
CA TRP A 100 -12.43 -13.24 -10.50
C TRP A 100 -11.03 -12.87 -10.98
N LEU A 101 -10.62 -11.64 -10.69
CA LEU A 101 -9.29 -11.10 -10.96
C LEU A 101 -8.56 -10.83 -9.64
N HIS A 102 -7.34 -11.32 -9.52
CA HIS A 102 -6.48 -11.08 -8.37
C HIS A 102 -5.71 -9.76 -8.54
N ILE A 103 -5.68 -8.97 -7.47
CA ILE A 103 -4.86 -7.76 -7.35
C ILE A 103 -3.57 -8.18 -6.66
N GLY A 104 -2.49 -8.29 -7.44
CA GLY A 104 -1.18 -8.71 -6.97
C GLY A 104 -0.41 -7.59 -6.27
N ASP A 105 0.39 -7.97 -5.29
CA ASP A 105 1.41 -7.13 -4.66
C ASP A 105 2.56 -6.91 -5.64
N GLU A 106 2.87 -5.64 -5.94
CA GLU A 106 3.93 -5.25 -6.87
C GLU A 106 5.34 -5.52 -6.32
N ARG A 107 5.49 -5.85 -5.03
CA ARG A 107 6.80 -6.20 -4.44
C ARG A 107 7.38 -7.48 -5.05
N ASN A 108 6.52 -8.40 -5.47
CA ASN A 108 6.89 -9.72 -5.98
C ASN A 108 5.96 -10.12 -7.15
N PRO A 109 6.14 -9.49 -8.33
CA PRO A 109 5.30 -9.78 -9.49
C PRO A 109 5.53 -11.23 -9.96
N PRO A 110 4.46 -11.94 -10.38
CA PRO A 110 4.59 -13.33 -10.81
C PRO A 110 5.25 -13.40 -12.19
N ALA A 111 5.80 -14.56 -12.52
CA ALA A 111 6.25 -14.85 -13.88
C ALA A 111 5.08 -14.74 -14.87
N TRP A 112 5.37 -14.44 -16.13
CA TRP A 112 4.35 -14.30 -17.17
C TRP A 112 3.43 -15.52 -17.25
N GLY A 113 2.12 -15.28 -17.22
CA GLY A 113 1.10 -16.33 -17.23
C GLY A 113 0.94 -17.11 -15.91
N ARG A 114 1.57 -16.66 -14.82
CA ARG A 114 1.39 -17.22 -13.48
C ARG A 114 0.58 -16.28 -12.59
N ILE A 115 -0.02 -16.86 -11.56
CA ILE A 115 -0.73 -16.15 -10.49
C ILE A 115 0.28 -15.86 -9.37
N ASN A 116 0.12 -14.73 -8.66
CA ASN A 116 0.88 -14.40 -7.45
C ASN A 116 0.77 -15.53 -6.40
N TYR A 117 1.77 -15.62 -5.52
CA TYR A 117 1.65 -16.44 -4.32
C TYR A 117 0.53 -15.89 -3.41
N PRO A 118 -0.15 -16.74 -2.61
CA PRO A 118 -1.26 -16.29 -1.75
C PRO A 118 -0.90 -15.10 -0.83
N GLU A 119 0.33 -15.04 -0.33
CA GLU A 119 0.86 -13.96 0.51
C GLU A 119 1.11 -12.64 -0.24
N ASP A 120 1.18 -12.69 -1.56
CA ASP A 120 1.42 -11.58 -2.48
C ASP A 120 0.16 -11.25 -3.32
N ILE A 121 -1.01 -11.71 -2.90
CA ILE A 121 -2.31 -11.26 -3.42
C ILE A 121 -2.92 -10.34 -2.38
N ILE A 122 -3.17 -9.07 -2.71
CA ILE A 122 -3.79 -8.10 -1.79
C ILE A 122 -5.27 -8.41 -1.62
N GLY A 123 -5.93 -8.77 -2.72
CA GLY A 123 -7.34 -9.09 -2.75
C GLY A 123 -7.79 -9.53 -4.14
N SER A 124 -9.07 -9.82 -4.27
CA SER A 124 -9.69 -10.23 -5.53
C SER A 124 -10.93 -9.40 -5.80
N VAL A 125 -11.23 -9.19 -7.08
CA VAL A 125 -12.43 -8.49 -7.54
C VAL A 125 -13.15 -9.32 -8.59
N GLU A 126 -14.47 -9.17 -8.67
CA GLU A 126 -15.27 -9.78 -9.72
C GLU A 126 -15.26 -8.85 -10.94
N LEU A 127 -15.16 -9.46 -12.12
CA LEU A 127 -15.24 -8.79 -13.42
C LEU A 127 -16.62 -8.99 -14.02
N ASP A 128 -17.09 -7.95 -14.69
CA ASP A 128 -18.33 -7.91 -15.47
C ASP A 128 -18.04 -7.15 -16.77
N HIS A 129 -18.07 -7.85 -17.91
CA HIS A 129 -17.77 -7.32 -19.25
C HIS A 129 -16.45 -6.52 -19.33
N GLY A 130 -15.39 -7.05 -18.73
CA GLY A 130 -14.04 -6.48 -18.74
C GLY A 130 -13.84 -5.30 -17.80
N LYS A 131 -14.80 -5.07 -16.88
CA LYS A 131 -14.74 -4.03 -15.87
C LYS A 131 -14.83 -4.63 -14.47
N ILE A 132 -14.20 -3.97 -13.51
CA ILE A 132 -14.30 -4.36 -12.11
C ILE A 132 -15.70 -4.03 -11.60
N LYS A 133 -16.42 -5.03 -11.11
CA LYS A 133 -17.74 -4.89 -10.50
C LYS A 133 -17.64 -4.15 -9.18
N GLU A 134 -18.47 -3.12 -9.00
CA GLU A 134 -18.51 -2.33 -7.77
C GLU A 134 -18.85 -3.21 -6.56
N GLY A 135 -18.17 -2.96 -5.43
CA GLY A 135 -18.41 -3.67 -4.17
C GLY A 135 -17.92 -5.12 -4.12
N SER A 136 -17.36 -5.65 -5.22
CA SER A 136 -16.93 -7.05 -5.32
C SER A 136 -15.60 -7.38 -4.64
N TYR A 137 -14.84 -6.36 -4.20
CA TYR A 137 -13.53 -6.57 -3.59
C TYR A 137 -13.60 -7.46 -2.35
N GLN A 138 -12.76 -8.50 -2.34
CA GLN A 138 -12.54 -9.39 -1.21
C GLN A 138 -11.05 -9.38 -0.84
N PRO A 139 -10.68 -9.05 0.41
CA PRO A 139 -9.29 -9.11 0.84
C PRO A 139 -8.81 -10.56 0.85
N MET A 140 -7.52 -10.78 0.58
CA MET A 140 -6.92 -12.10 0.68
C MET A 140 -6.49 -12.37 2.14
N PRO A 141 -7.01 -13.40 2.82
CA PRO A 141 -6.64 -13.69 4.21
C PRO A 141 -5.16 -14.08 4.40
N ALA A 142 -4.51 -14.58 3.34
CA ALA A 142 -3.12 -14.99 3.36
C ALA A 142 -2.13 -13.84 3.12
N HIS A 143 -2.60 -12.66 2.68
CA HIS A 143 -1.76 -11.51 2.37
C HIS A 143 -0.94 -11.08 3.60
N ARG A 144 0.35 -10.81 3.40
CA ARG A 144 1.22 -10.31 4.47
C ARG A 144 1.74 -8.92 4.11
N LEU A 145 1.70 -8.00 5.07
CA LEU A 145 2.26 -6.66 4.88
C LEU A 145 3.77 -6.69 4.68
N ILE A 146 4.46 -7.66 5.28
CA ILE A 146 5.90 -7.84 5.15
C ILE A 146 6.24 -9.31 4.89
N THR A 147 7.09 -9.55 3.90
CA THR A 147 7.68 -10.87 3.59
C THR A 147 9.19 -10.73 3.43
N ASN A 148 9.86 -11.82 3.05
CA ASN A 148 11.28 -11.78 2.69
C ASN A 148 11.57 -10.88 1.48
N SER A 149 10.55 -10.57 0.68
CA SER A 149 10.63 -9.63 -0.45
C SER A 149 10.43 -8.17 -0.02
N GLY A 150 10.22 -7.91 1.28
CA GLY A 150 10.07 -6.58 1.86
C GLY A 150 8.62 -6.18 2.14
N LEU A 151 8.41 -4.87 2.24
CA LEU A 151 7.09 -4.27 2.48
C LEU A 151 6.19 -4.43 1.24
N PHE A 152 4.90 -4.68 1.46
CA PHE A 152 3.89 -4.72 0.41
C PHE A 152 3.89 -3.46 -0.45
N GLN A 153 3.56 -3.61 -1.73
CA GLN A 153 3.47 -2.53 -2.70
C GLN A 153 2.17 -2.67 -3.49
N LEU A 154 1.37 -1.60 -3.52
CA LEU A 154 0.27 -1.51 -4.48
C LEU A 154 0.77 -0.77 -5.72
N SER A 155 0.05 -0.95 -6.82
CA SER A 155 0.21 -0.07 -7.98
C SER A 155 -0.05 1.38 -7.59
N GLU A 156 0.64 2.32 -8.22
CA GLU A 156 0.47 3.74 -7.86
C GLU A 156 -0.95 4.25 -7.86
N PRO A 157 -1.82 3.91 -8.83
CA PRO A 157 -3.17 4.43 -8.81
C PRO A 157 -3.91 3.97 -7.55
N LEU A 158 -3.71 2.71 -7.13
CA LEU A 158 -4.24 2.17 -5.88
C LEU A 158 -3.58 2.84 -4.67
N THR A 159 -2.27 3.03 -4.73
CA THR A 159 -1.54 3.70 -3.66
C THR A 159 -2.02 5.13 -3.43
N LYS A 160 -2.11 5.93 -4.49
CA LYS A 160 -2.65 7.29 -4.45
C LYS A 160 -4.06 7.28 -3.86
N CYS A 161 -4.89 6.30 -4.21
CA CYS A 161 -6.22 6.15 -3.65
C CYS A 161 -6.21 5.99 -2.12
N VAL A 162 -5.36 5.12 -1.58
CA VAL A 162 -5.24 4.90 -0.13
C VAL A 162 -4.65 6.11 0.60
N VAL A 163 -3.61 6.74 0.04
CA VAL A 163 -3.00 7.95 0.60
C VAL A 163 -4.00 9.10 0.68
N GLU A 164 -4.75 9.34 -0.39
CA GLU A 164 -5.75 10.42 -0.41
C GLU A 164 -6.90 10.14 0.56
N ALA A 165 -7.28 8.88 0.76
CA ALA A 165 -8.23 8.51 1.79
C ALA A 165 -7.68 8.78 3.20
N ALA A 166 -6.40 8.49 3.45
CA ALA A 166 -5.75 8.75 4.74
C ALA A 166 -5.68 10.25 5.03
N LYS A 167 -5.27 11.07 4.06
CA LYS A 167 -5.24 12.54 4.19
C LYS A 167 -6.61 13.13 4.55
N LYS A 168 -7.68 12.64 3.90
CA LYS A 168 -9.06 13.06 4.20
C LYS A 168 -9.46 12.69 5.62
N ALA A 169 -9.13 11.46 6.06
CA ALA A 169 -9.47 10.96 7.39
C ALA A 169 -8.67 11.62 8.54
N ILE A 170 -7.51 12.21 8.25
CA ILE A 170 -6.75 13.04 9.21
C ILE A 170 -7.39 14.42 9.36
N THR A 171 -7.94 14.96 8.27
CA THR A 171 -8.51 16.32 8.25
C THR A 171 -9.93 16.38 8.81
N SER A 172 -10.64 15.24 8.81
CA SER A 172 -11.97 15.04 9.42
C SER A 172 -11.90 14.69 10.90
#